data_AF-A0A0C2FVU8-F1
#
_entry.id   AF-A0A0C2FVU8-F1
#
_cell.length_a   1.000
_cell.length_b   1.000
_cell.length_c   1.000
_cell.angle_alpha   90.00
_cell.angle_beta   90.00
_cell.angle_gamma   90.00
#
_symmetry.space_group_name_H-M   'P 1'
#
loop_
_entity.id
_entity.type
_entity.pdbx_description
1 polymer ?
#
loop_
_entity_poly.entity_id
_entity_poly.type
_entity_poly.pdbx_seq_one_letter_code
_entity_poly.pdbx_strand_id
1 'polypeptide(L)'
;MISVIRMVVNVKALQWLPAPTDIVLLDKTNTSLEVSWTAPVIHETGHNAVINQHLMNVYEYLPLSKVLLKKLSINVPVPKTTYSIGRLTPGAVYNVTLQAGTNYGYGTLGWAVFSTLYRMEDGFVLKQRMKTPNALTLTWPSQWLPSPTSRFTIRAKTIHSPDNVDKEIMNMGVGEVGKAPEFVLRNLHPGSTYNISITTAVEVSPT
;
A
#
# COMPACT_ATOMS: atom_id res chain seq x y z
N MET A 1 10.36 -20.33 15.79
CA MET A 1 11.04 -20.26 14.48
C MET A 1 11.37 -18.80 14.24
N ILE A 2 12.65 -18.44 14.09
CA ILE A 2 13.07 -17.04 13.97
C ILE A 2 12.82 -16.61 12.52
N SER A 3 11.81 -15.76 12.28
CA SER A 3 11.56 -15.22 10.95
C SER A 3 12.64 -14.20 10.59
N VAL A 4 13.49 -14.57 9.62
CA VAL A 4 14.50 -13.69 9.05
C VAL A 4 13.81 -12.77 8.03
N ILE A 5 13.66 -11.48 8.37
CA ILE A 5 13.34 -10.45 7.39
C ILE A 5 14.55 -10.31 6.47
N ARG A 6 14.44 -10.78 5.22
CA ARG A 6 15.48 -10.54 4.21
C ARG A 6 15.26 -9.17 3.58
N MET A 7 16.04 -8.20 4.04
CA MET A 7 16.20 -6.90 3.39
C MET A 7 17.37 -6.99 2.40
N VAL A 8 17.16 -6.61 1.15
CA VAL A 8 18.26 -6.35 0.21
C VAL A 8 18.77 -4.93 0.52
N VAL A 9 19.85 -4.84 1.30
CA VAL A 9 20.48 -3.56 1.66
C VAL A 9 21.61 -3.27 0.67
N ASN A 10 21.64 -2.05 0.13
CA ASN A 10 22.84 -1.56 -0.56
C ASN A 10 23.82 -1.05 0.52
N VAL A 11 25.03 -1.61 0.56
CA VAL A 11 26.06 -1.39 1.62
C VAL A 11 26.69 0.02 1.57
N LYS A 12 26.06 1.00 0.91
CA LYS A 12 26.49 2.40 0.83
C LYS A 12 25.41 3.40 1.26
N ALA A 13 24.49 3.00 2.15
CA ALA A 13 23.52 3.94 2.72
C ALA A 13 24.18 4.89 3.72
N LEU A 14 23.92 6.19 3.60
CA LEU A 14 24.25 7.21 4.60
C LEU A 14 23.39 6.94 5.84
N GLN A 15 23.95 6.26 6.85
CA GLN A 15 23.20 5.81 8.04
C GLN A 15 22.59 6.97 8.84
N TRP A 16 23.18 8.16 8.77
CA TRP A 16 22.68 9.38 9.40
C TRP A 16 21.50 10.02 8.67
N LEU A 17 21.22 9.64 7.42
CA LEU A 17 20.10 10.18 6.63
C LEU A 17 18.91 9.22 6.72
N PRO A 18 17.84 9.58 7.46
CA PRO A 18 16.68 8.71 7.60
C PRO A 18 15.92 8.52 6.29
N ALA A 19 15.11 7.46 6.26
CA ALA A 19 14.23 7.16 5.15
C ALA A 19 13.05 8.14 5.09
N PRO A 20 12.47 8.40 3.91
CA PRO A 20 11.15 9.00 3.82
C PRO A 20 10.10 8.21 4.59
N THR A 21 9.19 8.91 5.26
CA THR A 21 8.11 8.33 6.08
C THR A 21 6.75 8.50 5.41
N ASP A 22 5.70 7.95 6.03
CA ASP A 22 4.31 8.14 5.59
C ASP A 22 4.08 7.87 4.10
N ILE A 23 4.72 6.80 3.60
CA ILE A 23 4.59 6.39 2.20
C ILE A 23 3.17 5.85 2.02
N VAL A 24 2.32 6.63 1.35
CA VAL A 24 0.88 6.36 1.20
C VAL A 24 0.46 6.41 -0.26
N LEU A 25 -0.62 5.69 -0.58
CA LEU A 25 -1.27 5.73 -1.88
C LEU A 25 -2.36 6.80 -1.86
N LEU A 26 -2.26 7.78 -2.73
CA LEU A 26 -3.26 8.83 -2.91
C LEU A 26 -4.40 8.33 -3.82
N ASP A 27 -4.02 7.75 -4.95
CA ASP A 27 -4.95 7.23 -5.95
C ASP A 27 -4.37 6.04 -6.72
N LYS A 28 -5.25 5.27 -7.37
CA LYS A 28 -4.86 4.17 -8.25
C LYS A 28 -5.85 3.90 -9.36
N THR A 29 -5.33 3.45 -10.49
CA THR A 29 -6.12 2.84 -11.56
C THR A 29 -5.70 1.38 -11.74
N ASN A 30 -6.20 0.73 -12.79
CA ASN A 30 -5.70 -0.58 -13.20
C ASN A 30 -4.28 -0.53 -13.77
N THR A 31 -3.75 0.64 -14.14
CA THR A 31 -2.44 0.78 -14.80
C THR A 31 -1.55 1.87 -14.20
N SER A 32 -1.98 2.49 -13.08
CA SER A 32 -1.22 3.51 -12.39
C SER A 32 -1.41 3.52 -10.89
N LEU A 33 -0.41 4.06 -10.18
CA LEU A 33 -0.42 4.35 -8.75
C LEU A 33 0.09 5.77 -8.52
N GLU A 34 -0.62 6.56 -7.72
CA GLU A 34 -0.15 7.86 -7.24
C GLU A 34 0.31 7.73 -5.79
N VAL A 35 1.61 7.90 -5.55
CA VAL A 35 2.25 7.68 -4.25
C VAL A 35 2.72 9.01 -3.69
N SER A 36 2.53 9.21 -2.38
CA SER A 36 3.03 10.34 -1.60
C SER A 36 3.90 9.87 -0.44
N TRP A 37 4.79 10.72 0.03
CA TRP A 37 5.61 10.48 1.21
C TRP A 37 5.93 11.79 1.95
N THR A 38 6.46 11.65 3.16
CA THR A 38 7.06 12.74 3.93
C THR A 38 8.57 12.68 3.77
N ALA A 39 9.19 13.79 3.36
CA ALA A 39 10.65 13.88 3.30
C ALA A 39 11.25 13.88 4.73
N PRO A 40 12.40 13.23 4.94
CA PRO A 40 13.04 13.20 6.26
C PRO A 40 13.55 14.58 6.68
N VAL A 41 13.53 14.84 7.99
CA VAL A 41 14.16 16.03 8.58
C VAL A 41 15.57 15.68 9.03
N ILE A 42 16.55 16.48 8.61
CA ILE A 42 17.94 16.33 9.09
C ILE A 42 18.05 17.11 10.40
N HIS A 43 18.24 16.39 11.51
CA HIS A 43 18.41 17.00 12.84
C HIS A 43 19.88 17.26 13.21
N GLU A 44 20.83 16.73 12.44
CA GLU A 44 22.27 16.88 12.70
C GLU A 44 22.84 18.10 11.99
N THR A 45 23.17 19.12 12.77
CA THR A 45 23.75 20.41 12.32
C THR A 45 25.17 20.32 11.77
N GLY A 46 25.85 19.17 11.90
CA GLY A 46 27.21 18.95 11.39
C GLY A 46 27.29 18.58 9.91
N HIS A 47 26.15 18.20 9.30
CA HIS A 47 26.07 17.84 7.89
C HIS A 47 25.48 19.01 7.10
N ASN A 48 26.32 19.77 6.38
CA ASN A 48 25.89 20.79 5.40
C ASN A 48 25.17 20.18 4.17
N ALA A 49 24.74 18.92 4.26
CA ALA A 49 24.17 18.16 3.16
C ALA A 49 22.67 18.43 3.05
N VAL A 50 22.27 19.14 2.00
CA VAL A 50 20.86 19.39 1.69
C VAL A 50 20.30 18.20 0.92
N ILE A 51 19.16 17.66 1.36
CA ILE A 51 18.41 16.67 0.58
C ILE A 51 17.99 17.33 -0.73
N ASN A 52 18.37 16.73 -1.84
CA ASN A 52 18.12 17.28 -3.17
C ASN A 52 17.25 16.37 -4.05
N GLN A 53 17.11 15.11 -3.69
CA GLN A 53 16.33 14.14 -4.45
C GLN A 53 15.81 13.00 -3.58
N HIS A 54 14.84 12.27 -4.12
CA HIS A 54 14.36 11.00 -3.60
C HIS A 54 14.55 9.91 -4.66
N LEU A 55 15.29 8.85 -4.33
CA LEU A 55 15.41 7.69 -5.21
C LEU A 55 14.23 6.75 -4.96
N MET A 56 13.37 6.64 -5.95
CA MET A 56 12.25 5.69 -5.98
C MET A 56 12.61 4.48 -6.84
N ASN A 57 12.39 3.27 -6.31
CA ASN A 57 12.38 2.04 -7.10
C ASN A 57 11.02 1.36 -6.97
N VAL A 58 10.55 0.78 -8.07
CA VAL A 58 9.26 0.07 -8.12
C VAL A 58 9.51 -1.35 -8.61
N TYR A 59 9.02 -2.33 -7.86
CA TYR A 59 9.14 -3.75 -8.16
C TYR A 59 7.78 -4.41 -8.22
N GLU A 60 7.48 -5.13 -9.30
CA GLU A 60 6.28 -5.95 -9.43
C GLU A 60 6.51 -7.32 -8.76
N TYR A 61 5.57 -7.75 -7.92
CA TYR A 61 5.59 -9.08 -7.33
C TYR A 61 4.91 -10.09 -8.24
N LEU A 62 5.65 -11.12 -8.67
CA LEU A 62 5.13 -12.22 -9.48
C LEU A 62 4.77 -13.40 -8.56
N PRO A 63 3.48 -13.68 -8.31
CA PRO A 63 3.06 -14.66 -7.30
C PRO A 63 3.47 -16.10 -7.64
N LEU A 64 3.48 -16.46 -8.93
CA LEU A 64 3.82 -17.82 -9.37
C LEU A 64 5.29 -18.18 -9.10
N SER A 65 6.21 -17.23 -9.33
CA SER A 65 7.64 -17.43 -9.12
C SER A 65 8.14 -16.88 -7.78
N LYS A 66 7.30 -16.12 -7.05
CA LYS A 66 7.63 -15.40 -5.82
C LYS A 66 8.83 -14.43 -5.99
N VAL A 67 8.96 -13.82 -7.16
CA VAL A 67 10.06 -12.91 -7.51
C VAL A 67 9.58 -11.46 -7.57
N LEU A 68 10.46 -10.52 -7.20
CA LEU A 68 10.28 -9.08 -7.41
C LEU A 68 11.00 -8.65 -8.69
N LEU A 69 10.25 -8.25 -9.71
CA LEU A 69 10.78 -7.74 -10.98
C LEU A 69 10.88 -6.21 -10.93
N LYS A 70 12.08 -5.65 -11.09
CA LYS A 70 12.26 -4.19 -11.13
C LYS A 70 11.60 -3.60 -12.38
N LYS A 71 10.68 -2.65 -12.19
CA LYS A 71 9.95 -1.95 -13.27
C LYS A 71 10.47 -0.54 -13.51
N LEU A 72 10.81 0.17 -12.44
CA LEU A 72 11.23 1.58 -12.50
C LEU A 72 12.32 1.88 -11.47
N SER A 73 13.21 2.82 -11.82
CA SER A 73 14.19 3.46 -10.96
C SER A 73 14.23 4.94 -11.35
N ILE A 74 13.91 5.85 -10.44
CA ILE A 74 13.89 7.28 -10.76
C ILE A 74 14.31 8.14 -9.57
N ASN A 75 15.01 9.24 -9.87
CA ASN A 75 15.26 10.32 -8.91
C ASN A 75 14.19 11.39 -9.05
N VAL A 76 13.42 11.59 -7.99
CA VAL A 76 12.40 12.64 -7.89
C VAL A 76 13.04 13.85 -7.21
N PRO A 77 13.16 15.01 -7.89
CA PRO A 77 13.80 16.18 -7.31
C PRO A 77 12.95 16.78 -6.17
N VAL A 78 13.61 17.25 -5.11
CA VAL A 78 12.99 18.07 -4.06
C VAL A 78 12.50 19.41 -4.67
N PRO A 79 11.37 19.98 -4.23
CA PRO A 79 10.56 19.59 -3.07
C PRO A 79 9.45 18.58 -3.39
N LYS A 80 9.47 17.90 -4.54
CA LYS A 80 8.40 16.95 -4.87
C LYS A 80 8.45 15.75 -3.93
N THR A 81 7.30 15.48 -3.30
CA THR A 81 7.07 14.33 -2.43
C THR A 81 5.89 13.47 -2.90
N THR A 82 5.51 13.63 -4.16
CA THR A 82 4.50 12.84 -4.84
C THR A 82 5.01 12.37 -6.20
N TYR A 83 4.58 11.20 -6.63
CA TYR A 83 4.91 10.66 -7.95
C TYR A 83 3.82 9.74 -8.49
N SER A 84 3.47 9.92 -9.77
CA SER A 84 2.53 9.06 -10.48
C SER A 84 3.30 8.01 -11.29
N ILE A 85 3.12 6.74 -10.91
CA ILE A 85 3.74 5.58 -11.55
C ILE A 85 2.74 5.05 -12.57
N GLY A 86 3.03 5.15 -13.87
CA GLY A 86 2.16 4.66 -14.95
C GLY A 86 2.63 3.35 -15.58
N ARG A 87 1.83 2.84 -16.53
CA ARG A 87 2.12 1.65 -17.35
C ARG A 87 2.33 0.37 -16.53
N LEU A 88 1.56 0.24 -15.46
CA LEU A 88 1.56 -0.92 -14.57
C LEU A 88 0.61 -2.00 -15.07
N THR A 89 0.89 -3.26 -14.73
CA THR A 89 0.01 -4.41 -14.93
C THR A 89 -1.25 -4.28 -14.06
N PRO A 90 -2.46 -4.51 -14.58
CA PRO A 90 -3.70 -4.63 -13.80
C PRO A 90 -3.69 -5.75 -12.77
N GLY A 91 -4.26 -5.48 -11.59
CA GLY A 91 -4.37 -6.43 -10.47
C GLY A 91 -3.05 -6.92 -9.89
N ALA A 92 -1.95 -6.20 -10.15
CA ALA A 92 -0.62 -6.60 -9.72
C ALA A 92 -0.20 -5.86 -8.44
N VAL A 93 0.64 -6.52 -7.64
CA VAL A 93 1.19 -5.98 -6.39
C VAL A 93 2.57 -5.40 -6.66
N TYR A 94 2.83 -4.21 -6.14
CA TYR A 94 4.07 -3.47 -6.29
C TYR A 94 4.69 -3.12 -4.95
N ASN A 95 5.98 -3.40 -4.80
CA ASN A 95 6.80 -2.87 -3.73
C ASN A 95 7.47 -1.57 -4.20
N VAL A 96 7.16 -0.46 -3.53
CA VAL A 96 7.73 0.85 -3.78
C VAL A 96 8.73 1.16 -2.68
N THR A 97 9.99 1.37 -3.04
CA THR A 97 11.06 1.72 -2.10
C THR A 97 11.51 3.15 -2.34
N LEU A 98 11.81 3.88 -1.27
CA LEU A 98 12.22 5.28 -1.29
C LEU A 98 13.46 5.51 -0.41
N GLN A 99 14.41 6.28 -0.91
CA GLN A 99 15.55 6.80 -0.14
C GLN A 99 15.65 8.31 -0.36
N ALA A 100 15.94 9.08 0.68
CA ALA A 100 16.37 10.46 0.51
C ALA A 100 17.82 10.49 0.02
N GLY A 101 18.14 11.44 -0.84
CA GLY A 101 19.45 11.59 -1.47
C GLY A 101 20.04 12.97 -1.28
N THR A 102 21.36 13.00 -1.16
CA THR A 102 22.20 14.21 -1.17
C THR A 102 23.26 14.06 -2.26
N ASN A 103 24.12 15.06 -2.42
CA ASN A 103 25.30 14.95 -3.28
C ASN A 103 26.31 13.86 -2.83
N TYR A 104 26.21 13.40 -1.57
CA TYR A 104 27.12 12.40 -1.00
C TYR A 104 26.60 10.97 -1.11
N GLY A 105 25.34 10.79 -1.52
CA GLY A 105 24.70 9.47 -1.63
C GLY A 105 23.28 9.44 -1.08
N TYR A 106 22.77 8.22 -0.90
CA TYR A 106 21.40 7.96 -0.46
C TYR A 106 21.38 7.47 0.99
N GLY A 107 20.34 7.86 1.72
CA GLY A 107 20.11 7.46 3.10
C GLY A 107 19.53 6.06 3.25
N THR A 108 18.90 5.82 4.38
CA THR A 108 18.21 4.56 4.68
C THR A 108 16.96 4.37 3.80
N LEU A 109 16.54 3.10 3.64
CA LEU A 109 15.48 2.68 2.72
C LEU A 109 14.13 2.57 3.43
N GLY A 110 13.17 3.39 3.02
CA GLY A 110 11.75 3.25 3.34
C GLY A 110 11.04 2.45 2.25
N TRP A 111 9.94 1.77 2.58
CA TRP A 111 9.17 1.03 1.59
C TRP A 111 7.70 0.89 1.97
N ALA A 112 6.86 0.71 0.95
CA ALA A 112 5.44 0.39 1.09
C ALA A 112 4.99 -0.50 -0.08
N VAL A 113 3.90 -1.25 0.12
CA VAL A 113 3.34 -2.16 -0.88
C VAL A 113 1.95 -1.67 -1.27
N PHE A 114 1.70 -1.62 -2.57
CA PHE A 114 0.44 -1.18 -3.17
C PHE A 114 0.00 -2.16 -4.27
N SER A 115 -1.24 -2.05 -4.72
CA SER A 115 -1.75 -2.83 -5.85
C SER A 115 -2.55 -1.96 -6.80
N THR A 116 -2.42 -2.22 -8.10
CA THR A 116 -3.32 -1.66 -9.11
C THR A 116 -4.71 -2.31 -9.01
N LEU A 117 -5.72 -1.63 -9.54
CA LEU A 117 -7.05 -2.20 -9.68
C LEU A 117 -7.08 -3.35 -10.69
N TYR A 118 -8.04 -4.26 -10.53
CA TYR A 118 -8.32 -5.26 -11.56
C TYR A 118 -8.96 -4.59 -12.79
N ARG A 119 -8.97 -5.25 -13.96
CA ARG A 119 -9.35 -4.60 -15.24
C ARG A 119 -10.74 -3.95 -15.26
N MET A 120 -11.67 -4.45 -14.46
CA MET A 120 -13.07 -4.01 -14.42
C MET A 120 -13.44 -3.32 -13.11
N GLU A 121 -12.46 -2.94 -12.29
CA GLU A 121 -12.69 -2.19 -11.07
C GLU A 121 -12.55 -0.69 -11.36
N ASP A 122 -13.65 0.04 -11.25
CA ASP A 122 -13.72 1.46 -11.60
C ASP A 122 -13.47 2.40 -10.41
N GLY A 123 -12.88 1.91 -9.31
CA GLY A 123 -12.58 2.82 -8.20
C GLY A 123 -11.72 2.29 -7.07
N PHE A 124 -10.95 3.21 -6.49
CA PHE A 124 -10.26 3.05 -5.22
C PHE A 124 -11.23 3.26 -4.03
N VAL A 125 -12.26 2.40 -3.98
CA VAL A 125 -13.37 2.50 -3.03
C VAL A 125 -12.95 2.07 -1.63
N LEU A 126 -12.42 0.85 -1.51
CA LEU A 126 -12.06 0.28 -0.22
C LEU A 126 -10.67 0.77 0.19
N LYS A 127 -10.60 1.48 1.32
CA LYS A 127 -9.37 2.08 1.85
C LYS A 127 -9.03 1.49 3.21
N GLN A 128 -7.73 1.36 3.48
CA GLN A 128 -7.25 1.03 4.81
C GLN A 128 -7.09 2.31 5.62
N ARG A 129 -7.83 2.44 6.73
CA ARG A 129 -7.73 3.58 7.65
C ARG A 129 -6.70 3.33 8.75
N MET A 130 -6.76 2.15 9.37
CA MET A 130 -5.86 1.77 10.47
C MET A 130 -5.44 0.31 10.34
N LYS A 131 -4.27 0.00 10.90
CA LYS A 131 -3.74 -1.36 10.97
C LYS A 131 -3.20 -1.65 12.36
N THR A 132 -3.44 -2.86 12.83
CA THR A 132 -2.75 -3.48 13.97
C THR A 132 -2.09 -4.77 13.46
N PRO A 133 -1.29 -5.48 14.28
CA PRO A 133 -0.71 -6.75 13.87
C PRO A 133 -1.73 -7.80 13.43
N ASN A 134 -2.99 -7.74 13.89
CA ASN A 134 -3.99 -8.78 13.66
C ASN A 134 -5.36 -8.24 13.18
N ALA A 135 -5.46 -6.95 12.86
CA ALA A 135 -6.69 -6.35 12.39
C ALA A 135 -6.43 -5.19 11.43
N LEU A 136 -7.39 -4.97 10.54
CA LEU A 136 -7.45 -3.84 9.64
C LEU A 136 -8.79 -3.12 9.80
N THR A 137 -8.73 -1.81 9.86
CA THR A 137 -9.91 -0.95 9.81
C THR A 137 -10.07 -0.47 8.38
N LEU A 138 -11.15 -0.88 7.73
CA LEU A 138 -11.47 -0.59 6.35
C LEU A 138 -12.54 0.48 6.27
N THR A 139 -12.46 1.37 5.29
CA THR A 139 -13.47 2.40 5.03
C THR A 139 -13.79 2.50 3.54
N TRP A 140 -14.95 3.05 3.20
CA TRP A 140 -15.40 3.30 1.82
C TRP A 140 -16.22 4.59 1.76
N PRO A 141 -16.52 5.16 0.58
CA PRO A 141 -17.40 6.34 0.48
C PRO A 141 -18.83 6.01 0.93
N SER A 142 -19.49 6.95 1.64
CA SER A 142 -20.84 6.73 2.18
C SER A 142 -21.88 6.41 1.11
N GLN A 143 -21.69 6.94 -0.10
CA GLN A 143 -22.56 6.71 -1.27
C GLN A 143 -22.25 5.44 -2.06
N TRP A 144 -21.25 4.64 -1.66
CA TRP A 144 -20.88 3.44 -2.42
C TRP A 144 -21.86 2.28 -2.20
N LEU A 145 -22.44 2.17 -1.00
CA LEU A 145 -23.53 1.22 -0.78
C LEU A 145 -24.81 1.75 -1.46
N PRO A 146 -25.61 0.89 -2.12
CA PRO A 146 -26.85 1.30 -2.78
C PRO A 146 -27.83 2.03 -1.86
N SER A 147 -27.87 1.64 -0.59
CA SER A 147 -28.61 2.30 0.48
C SER A 147 -27.80 2.29 1.77
N PRO A 148 -28.05 3.23 2.71
CA PRO A 148 -27.37 3.25 4.00
C PRO A 148 -27.55 1.99 4.85
N THR A 149 -28.50 1.12 4.51
CA THR A 149 -28.80 -0.15 5.21
C THR A 149 -28.52 -1.38 4.32
N SER A 150 -27.81 -1.20 3.20
CA SER A 150 -27.45 -2.31 2.32
C SER A 150 -26.55 -3.31 3.04
N ARG A 151 -26.77 -4.59 2.77
CA ARG A 151 -25.88 -5.66 3.22
C ARG A 151 -24.64 -5.70 2.35
N PHE A 152 -23.50 -5.87 2.98
CA PHE A 152 -22.24 -6.05 2.29
C PHE A 152 -21.49 -7.26 2.83
N THR A 153 -20.56 -7.77 2.04
CA THR A 153 -19.65 -8.85 2.40
C THR A 153 -18.21 -8.38 2.25
N ILE A 154 -17.41 -8.55 3.28
CA ILE A 154 -15.95 -8.39 3.24
C ILE A 154 -15.33 -9.77 3.14
N ARG A 155 -14.47 -9.97 2.14
CA ARG A 155 -13.65 -11.17 2.00
C ARG A 155 -12.19 -10.79 2.07
N ALA A 156 -11.41 -11.54 2.83
CA ALA A 156 -9.96 -11.40 2.89
C ALA A 156 -9.30 -12.75 2.68
N LYS A 157 -8.44 -12.86 1.67
CA LYS A 157 -7.69 -14.07 1.35
C LYS A 157 -6.19 -13.81 1.41
N THR A 158 -5.46 -14.71 2.03
CA THR A 158 -4.00 -14.57 2.16
C THR A 158 -3.35 -14.69 0.78
N ILE A 159 -2.48 -13.75 0.44
CA ILE A 159 -1.59 -13.81 -0.72
C ILE A 159 -0.24 -14.40 -0.29
N HIS A 160 0.26 -13.92 0.85
CA HIS A 160 1.54 -14.33 1.41
C HIS A 160 1.48 -14.29 2.94
N SER A 161 2.05 -15.30 3.59
CA SER A 161 2.31 -15.30 5.03
C SER A 161 3.75 -15.74 5.31
N PRO A 162 4.45 -15.15 6.30
CA PRO A 162 5.81 -15.55 6.67
C PRO A 162 5.93 -17.02 7.08
N ASP A 163 4.89 -17.55 7.72
CA ASP A 163 4.78 -18.93 8.17
C ASP A 163 3.96 -19.81 7.21
N ASN A 164 3.69 -19.30 6.01
CA ASN A 164 2.95 -19.99 4.96
C ASN A 164 1.52 -20.43 5.36
N VAL A 165 0.91 -19.72 6.31
CA VAL A 165 -0.52 -19.85 6.63
C VAL A 165 -1.36 -19.38 5.44
N ASP A 166 -2.24 -20.26 4.94
CA ASP A 166 -3.33 -19.88 4.06
C ASP A 166 -4.58 -19.65 4.90
N LYS A 167 -5.09 -18.41 4.85
CA LYS A 167 -6.26 -17.99 5.61
C LYS A 167 -7.22 -17.24 4.70
N GLU A 168 -8.48 -17.60 4.83
CA GLU A 168 -9.59 -16.92 4.22
C GLU A 168 -10.61 -16.52 5.29
N ILE A 169 -11.03 -15.26 5.27
CA ILE A 169 -12.02 -14.70 6.20
C ILE A 169 -13.14 -14.08 5.35
N MET A 170 -14.39 -14.37 5.73
CA MET A 170 -15.57 -13.80 5.12
C MET A 170 -16.50 -13.30 6.22
N ASN A 171 -16.85 -12.02 6.18
CA ASN A 171 -17.76 -11.40 7.13
C ASN A 171 -18.87 -10.67 6.38
N MET A 172 -20.09 -10.79 6.87
CA MET A 172 -21.22 -9.99 6.40
C MET A 172 -21.44 -8.82 7.36
N GLY A 173 -21.83 -7.68 6.81
CA GLY A 173 -22.19 -6.49 7.55
C GLY A 173 -23.40 -5.81 6.92
N VAL A 174 -23.93 -4.82 7.63
CA VAL A 174 -25.02 -3.97 7.16
C VAL A 174 -24.59 -2.53 7.36
N GLY A 175 -24.84 -1.67 6.38
CA GLY A 175 -24.64 -0.24 6.58
C GLY A 175 -25.50 0.29 7.73
N GLU A 176 -25.06 1.39 8.34
CA GLU A 176 -25.82 2.05 9.40
C GLU A 176 -26.01 3.53 9.09
N VAL A 177 -27.26 4.00 9.21
CA VAL A 177 -27.62 5.40 8.98
C VAL A 177 -26.89 6.29 9.97
N GLY A 178 -26.25 7.36 9.48
CA GLY A 178 -25.57 8.35 10.31
C GLY A 178 -24.22 7.90 10.88
N LYS A 179 -23.76 6.67 10.59
CA LYS A 179 -22.42 6.22 10.95
C LYS A 179 -21.46 6.34 9.77
N ALA A 180 -20.18 6.50 10.09
CA ALA A 180 -19.14 6.44 9.10
C ALA A 180 -19.06 5.02 8.50
N PRO A 181 -18.98 4.87 7.17
CA PRO A 181 -18.79 3.59 6.50
C PRO A 181 -17.44 2.95 6.87
N GLU A 182 -17.48 2.02 7.81
CA GLU A 182 -16.28 1.39 8.37
C GLU A 182 -16.54 -0.08 8.74
N PHE A 183 -15.50 -0.91 8.58
CA PHE A 183 -15.50 -2.30 9.05
C PHE A 183 -14.15 -2.68 9.65
N VAL A 184 -14.17 -3.32 10.84
CA VAL A 184 -12.96 -3.82 11.49
C VAL A 184 -12.81 -5.31 11.19
N LEU A 185 -11.93 -5.64 10.24
CA LEU A 185 -11.55 -7.01 9.93
C LEU A 185 -10.54 -7.50 10.96
N ARG A 186 -10.89 -8.56 11.70
CA ARG A 186 -10.10 -9.10 12.81
C ARG A 186 -9.53 -10.48 12.48
N ASN A 187 -8.70 -10.99 13.39
CA ASN A 187 -8.09 -12.32 13.30
C ASN A 187 -7.18 -12.48 12.08
N LEU A 188 -6.54 -11.42 11.62
CA LEU A 188 -5.53 -11.50 10.59
C LEU A 188 -4.24 -12.08 11.18
N HIS A 189 -3.55 -12.89 10.38
CA HIS A 189 -2.23 -13.38 10.72
C HIS A 189 -1.19 -12.25 10.58
N PRO A 190 -0.37 -12.00 11.61
CA PRO A 190 0.63 -10.94 11.59
C PRO A 190 1.68 -11.09 10.49
N GLY A 191 2.04 -9.99 9.85
CA GLY A 191 3.05 -9.97 8.79
C GLY A 191 2.59 -10.57 7.46
N SER A 192 1.34 -11.00 7.34
CA SER A 192 0.77 -11.50 6.09
C SER A 192 0.25 -10.36 5.19
N THR A 193 0.23 -10.63 3.90
CA THR A 193 -0.42 -9.80 2.88
C THR A 193 -1.76 -10.43 2.49
N TYR A 194 -2.83 -9.65 2.50
CA TYR A 194 -4.19 -10.10 2.15
C TYR A 194 -4.70 -9.41 0.89
N ASN A 195 -5.38 -10.18 0.04
CA ASN A 195 -6.32 -9.64 -0.94
C ASN A 195 -7.66 -9.41 -0.24
N ILE A 196 -8.13 -8.17 -0.20
CA ILE A 196 -9.37 -7.79 0.49
C ILE A 196 -10.35 -7.23 -0.52
N SER A 197 -11.56 -7.76 -0.55
CA SER A 197 -12.66 -7.27 -1.37
C SER A 197 -13.89 -6.97 -0.53
N ILE A 198 -14.67 -6.01 -1.02
CA ILE A 198 -16.02 -5.69 -0.53
C ILE A 198 -17.02 -5.91 -1.67
N THR A 199 -18.12 -6.58 -1.38
CA THR A 199 -19.23 -6.76 -2.32
C THR A 199 -20.55 -6.38 -1.66
N THR A 200 -21.49 -5.89 -2.45
CA THR A 200 -22.87 -5.57 -2.02
C THR A 200 -23.80 -6.05 -3.11
N ALA A 201 -25.02 -6.47 -2.74
CA ALA A 201 -26.05 -6.74 -3.74
C ALA A 201 -26.47 -5.41 -4.35
N VAL A 202 -26.49 -5.32 -5.68
CA VAL A 202 -27.19 -4.23 -6.38
C VAL A 202 -28.63 -4.71 -6.54
N GLU A 203 -29.58 -4.06 -5.85
CA GLU A 203 -30.98 -4.28 -6.19
C GLU A 203 -31.22 -3.71 -7.58
N VAL A 204 -31.39 -4.59 -8.56
CA VAL A 204 -31.88 -4.21 -9.89
C VAL A 204 -33.39 -4.02 -9.73
N SER A 205 -33.85 -2.77 -9.78
CA SER A 205 -35.28 -2.46 -9.88
C SER A 205 -35.82 -3.15 -11.13
N PRO A 206 -36.85 -4.02 -11.03
CA PRO A 206 -37.55 -4.48 -12.22
C PRO A 206 -38.26 -3.27 -12.85
N THR A 207 -37.98 -3.01 -14.13
CA THR A 207 -38.75 -2.08 -14.99
C THR A 207 -40.18 -2.53 -15.16
#